data_AF-A0A358MIE3-F1
#
_entry.id   AF-A0A358MIE3-F1
#
_cell.length_a   1.000
_cell.length_b   1.000
_cell.length_c   1.000
_cell.angle_alpha   90.00
_cell.angle_beta   90.00
_cell.angle_gamma   90.00
#
_symmetry.space_group_name_H-M   'P 1'
#
loop_
_entity.id
_entity.type
_entity.pdbx_description
1 polymer ?
#
loop_
_entity_poly.entity_id
_entity_poly.type
_entity_poly.pdbx_seq_one_letter_code
_entity_poly.pdbx_strand_id
1 'polypeptide(L)' 'IIAQAARELGVLTVGVVTKPFQFEGAKRMRQAEEGVESLQKVVDTLIIIPNQN' A
#
# COMPACT_ATOMS: atom_id res chain seq x y z
N ILE A 1 -0.34 0.54 10.80
CA ILE A 1 -0.69 -0.11 12.08
C ILE A 1 -0.53 -1.63 11.98
N ILE A 2 -1.34 -2.37 11.21
CA ILE A 2 -1.25 -3.85 11.15
C ILE A 2 0.13 -4.34 10.65
N ALA A 3 0.59 -3.84 9.51
CA ALA A 3 1.88 -4.22 8.93
C ALA A 3 3.07 -3.88 9.86
N GLN A 4 2.98 -2.77 10.57
CA GLN A 4 4.02 -2.38 11.52
C GLN A 4 4.10 -3.34 12.71
N ALA A 5 2.95 -3.74 13.27
CA ALA A 5 2.92 -4.70 14.37
C ALA A 5 3.48 -6.07 13.94
N ALA A 6 3.16 -6.53 12.72
CA ALA A 6 3.71 -7.77 12.18
C ALA A 6 5.25 -7.69 12.04
N ARG A 7 5.76 -6.57 11.54
CA ARG A 7 7.21 -6.32 11.42
C ARG A 7 7.92 -6.26 12.77
N GLU A 8 7.34 -5.61 13.77
CA GLU A 8 7.89 -5.53 15.14
C GLU A 8 7.96 -6.91 15.81
N LEU A 9 7.09 -7.84 15.42
CA LEU A 9 7.11 -9.25 15.86
C LEU A 9 8.08 -10.12 15.05
N GLY A 10 8.85 -9.54 14.11
CA GLY A 10 9.80 -10.28 13.27
C GLY A 10 9.15 -11.17 12.22
N VAL A 11 7.88 -10.93 11.88
CA VAL A 11 7.15 -11.70 10.87
C VAL A 11 7.42 -11.11 9.49
N LEU A 12 7.80 -11.96 8.53
CA LEU A 12 7.91 -11.58 7.12
C LEU A 12 6.56 -11.03 6.64
N THR A 13 6.53 -9.75 6.29
CA THR A 13 5.30 -9.04 5.97
C THR A 13 5.31 -8.62 4.50
N VAL A 14 4.41 -9.22 3.72
CA VAL A 14 4.17 -8.86 2.33
C VAL A 14 2.85 -8.11 2.21
N GLY A 15 2.90 -6.87 1.74
CA GLY A 15 1.72 -6.09 1.41
C GLY A 15 1.33 -6.29 -0.05
N VAL A 16 0.04 -6.50 -0.34
CA VAL A 16 -0.51 -6.49 -1.71
C VAL A 16 -1.65 -5.50 -1.74
N VAL A 17 -1.54 -4.46 -2.57
CA VAL A 17 -2.51 -3.36 -2.64
C VAL A 17 -2.83 -2.98 -4.08
N THR A 18 -4.00 -2.40 -4.29
CA THR A 18 -4.43 -1.89 -5.60
C THR A 18 -4.42 -0.36 -5.63
N LYS A 19 -3.97 0.25 -6.74
CA LYS A 19 -4.18 1.70 -6.98
C LYS A 19 -5.53 1.92 -7.67
N PRO A 20 -6.31 2.94 -7.26
CA PRO A 20 -7.65 3.19 -7.80
C PRO A 20 -7.61 3.52 -9.31
N PHE A 21 -8.75 3.34 -9.98
CA PHE A 21 -8.90 3.78 -11.36
C PHE A 21 -8.83 5.30 -11.48
N GLN A 22 -8.45 5.81 -12.65
CA GLN A 22 -8.43 7.26 -12.90
C GLN A 22 -9.82 7.89 -12.76
N PHE A 23 -10.89 7.18 -13.11
CA PHE A 23 -12.27 7.68 -13.02
C PHE A 23 -12.78 7.83 -11.57
N GLU A 24 -12.11 7.22 -10.59
CA GLU A 24 -12.48 7.36 -9.17
C GLU A 24 -12.06 8.72 -8.58
N GLY A 25 -11.32 9.51 -9.35
CA GLY A 25 -10.98 10.89 -9.06
C GLY A 25 -9.62 11.08 -8.36
N ALA A 26 -9.06 12.28 -8.56
CA ALA A 26 -7.72 12.64 -8.10
C ALA A 26 -7.53 12.54 -6.57
N LYS A 27 -8.59 12.79 -5.79
CA LYS A 27 -8.54 12.65 -4.32
C LYS A 27 -8.22 11.23 -3.89
N ARG A 28 -8.85 10.23 -4.50
CA ARG A 28 -8.59 8.81 -4.18
C ARG A 28 -7.18 8.40 -4.61
N MET A 29 -6.73 8.86 -5.79
CA MET A 29 -5.37 8.60 -6.23
C MET A 29 -4.34 9.15 -5.25
N ARG A 30 -4.49 10.41 -4.80
CA ARG A 30 -3.57 11.01 -3.83
C ARG A 30 -3.54 10.24 -2.50
N GLN A 31 -4.71 9.86 -1.99
CA GLN A 31 -4.81 9.04 -0.78
C GLN A 31 -4.16 7.67 -0.94
N ALA A 32 -4.27 7.06 -2.12
CA ALA A 32 -3.63 5.78 -2.42
C ALA A 32 -2.09 5.91 -2.45
N GLU A 33 -1.55 6.98 -3.05
CA GLU A 33 -0.10 7.24 -3.04
C GLU A 33 0.43 7.46 -1.62
N GLU A 34 -0.27 8.28 -0.81
CA GLU A 34 0.07 8.52 0.60
C GLU A 34 0.05 7.19 1.41
N GLY A 35 -0.94 6.33 1.14
CA GLY A 35 -1.05 5.01 1.76
C GLY A 35 0.05 4.05 1.35
N VAL A 36 0.42 4.02 0.06
CA VAL A 36 1.53 3.23 -0.47
C VAL A 36 2.85 3.63 0.16
N GLU A 37 3.15 4.93 0.23
CA GLU A 37 4.38 5.43 0.85
C GLU A 37 4.46 5.04 2.33
N SER A 38 3.33 5.10 3.05
CA SER A 38 3.24 4.69 4.44
C SER A 38 3.46 3.18 4.62
N LEU A 39 2.94 2.36 3.70
CA LEU A 39 3.09 0.89 3.74
C LEU A 39 4.51 0.44 3.41
N GLN A 40 5.17 1.09 2.45
CA GLN A 40 6.57 0.79 2.10
C GLN A 40 7.53 0.91 3.29
N LYS A 41 7.21 1.78 4.26
CA LYS A 41 8.01 1.97 5.47
C LYS A 41 7.86 0.83 6.48
N VAL A 42 6.83 -0.01 6.36
CA VAL A 42 6.45 -0.99 7.40
C VAL A 42 6.33 -2.44 6.90
N VAL A 43 6.46 -2.69 5.60
CA VAL A 43 6.46 -4.05 5.01
C VAL A 43 7.85 -4.41 4.46
N ASP A 44 8.14 -5.70 4.34
CA ASP A 44 9.39 -6.17 3.71
C ASP A 44 9.28 -6.13 2.18
N THR A 45 8.10 -6.37 1.65
CA THR A 45 7.81 -6.28 0.21
C THR A 45 6.41 -5.75 0.01
N LEU A 46 6.26 -4.79 -0.92
CA LEU A 46 4.97 -4.24 -1.31
C LEU A 46 4.73 -4.49 -2.80
N ILE A 47 3.70 -5.26 -3.11
CA ILE A 47 3.22 -5.48 -4.47
C ILE A 47 2.07 -4.52 -4.72
N ILE A 48 2.21 -3.72 -5.77
CA ILE A 48 1.20 -2.73 -6.16
C ILE A 48 0.60 -3.15 -7.49
N ILE A 49 -0.71 -3.31 -7.51
CA ILE A 49 -1.48 -3.66 -8.71
C ILE A 49 -2.23 -2.41 -9.16
N PRO A 50 -1.85 -1.76 -10.27
CA PRO A 50 -2.63 -0.64 -10.78
C PRO A 50 -3.96 -1.16 -11.34
N ASN A 51 -5.09 -0.58 -10.91
CA ASN A 51 -6.39 -0.95 -11.51
C ASN A 51 -6.49 -0.52 -12.97
N GLN A 52 -5.65 0.43 -13.39
CA GLN A 52 -5.56 0.93 -14.75
C GLN A 52 -4.35 0.30 -15.46
N ASN A 53 -4.55 -0.18 -16.68
CA ASN A 53 -3.47 -0.48 -17.63
C ASN A 53 -3.10 0.77 -18.44
#